data_AF-A0A7W1MDX0-F1
#
_entry.id   AF-A0A7W1MDX0-F1
#
_cell.length_a   1.000
_cell.length_b   1.000
_cell.length_c   1.000
_cell.angle_alpha   90.00
_cell.angle_beta   90.00
_cell.angle_gamma   90.00
#
_symmetry.space_group_name_H-M   'P 1'
#
loop_
_entity.id
_entity.type
_entity.pdbx_description
1 polymer ?
#
loop_
_entity_poly.entity_id
_entity_poly.type
_entity_poly.pdbx_seq_one_letter_code
_entity_poly.pdbx_strand_id
1 'polypeptide(L)'
;MGFDYGNKKPDGQHEHHPVNLEGEAVRPYRDSYTHNTCGVLTRMPAGCAETYQKNPKFYGSTFCCGCGTYFPVAQFKWKDGITVGE
;
A
#
# COMPACT_ATOMS: atom_id res chain seq x y z
N MET A 1 7.01 13.56 13.48
CA MET A 1 7.24 12.18 13.94
C MET A 1 7.30 11.30 12.71
N GLY A 2 8.48 10.77 12.37
CA GLY A 2 8.59 9.75 11.31
C GLY A 2 8.27 8.38 11.90
N PHE A 3 7.51 7.56 11.18
CA PHE A 3 7.37 6.16 11.55
C PHE A 3 8.70 5.44 11.30
N ASP A 4 9.11 4.59 12.23
CA ASP A 4 10.25 3.71 12.02
C ASP A 4 9.84 2.57 11.09
N TYR A 5 10.47 2.52 9.91
CA TYR A 5 10.19 1.49 8.90
C TYR A 5 11.15 0.29 9.02
N GLY A 6 12.10 0.33 9.98
CA GLY A 6 13.21 -0.62 10.02
C GLY A 6 14.10 -0.54 8.77
N ASN A 7 14.84 -1.61 8.51
CA ASN A 7 15.72 -1.71 7.34
C ASN A 7 14.95 -2.11 6.09
N LYS A 8 15.61 -1.99 4.93
CA LYS A 8 15.15 -2.60 3.68
C LYS A 8 15.60 -4.07 3.64
N LYS A 9 14.64 -4.95 3.39
CA LYS A 9 14.84 -6.37 3.10
C LYS A 9 15.57 -6.54 1.75
N PRO A 10 16.11 -7.72 1.43
CA PRO A 10 16.79 -7.98 0.15
C PRO A 10 15.91 -7.72 -1.09
N ASP A 11 14.59 -7.84 -0.97
CA ASP A 11 13.64 -7.54 -2.05
C ASP A 11 13.24 -6.04 -2.13
N GLY A 12 13.79 -5.20 -1.25
CA GLY A 12 13.58 -3.75 -1.23
C GLY A 12 12.43 -3.28 -0.35
N GLN A 13 11.61 -4.19 0.17
CA GLN A 13 10.53 -3.90 1.11
C GLN A 13 11.07 -3.47 2.49
N HIS A 14 10.33 -2.63 3.22
CA HIS A 14 10.61 -2.28 4.61
C HIS A 14 10.29 -3.44 5.56
N GLU A 15 11.03 -3.54 6.67
CA GLU A 15 10.74 -4.51 7.74
C GLU A 15 9.41 -4.20 8.44
N HIS A 16 9.11 -2.90 8.60
CA HIS A 16 7.93 -2.44 9.32
C HIS A 16 7.00 -1.63 8.41
N HIS A 17 5.70 -1.86 8.61
CA HIS A 17 4.63 -1.19 7.88
C HIS A 17 3.66 -0.57 8.89
N PRO A 18 3.57 0.76 8.98
CA PRO A 18 2.73 1.42 9.97
C PRO A 18 1.25 1.18 9.65
N VAL A 19 0.48 0.62 10.57
CA VAL A 19 -0.95 0.37 10.38
C VAL A 19 -1.80 1.33 11.21
N ASN A 20 -2.95 1.73 10.69
CA ASN A 20 -3.98 2.44 11.44
C ASN A 20 -5.27 1.63 11.41
N LEU A 21 -5.56 0.99 12.55
CA LEU A 21 -6.77 0.19 12.76
C LEU A 21 -7.81 0.93 13.60
N GLU A 22 -7.63 2.23 13.85
CA GLU A 22 -8.62 3.03 14.57
C GLU A 22 -9.65 3.62 13.62
N GLY A 23 -10.88 3.76 14.11
CA GLY A 23 -11.99 4.33 13.35
C GLY A 23 -12.73 3.32 12.47
N GLU A 24 -13.74 3.85 11.77
CA GLU A 24 -14.65 3.08 10.94
C GLU A 24 -14.15 2.95 9.50
N ALA A 25 -14.56 1.88 8.83
CA ALA A 25 -14.24 1.68 7.42
C ALA A 25 -14.99 2.68 6.54
N VAL A 26 -14.26 3.51 5.78
CA VAL A 26 -14.79 4.50 4.85
C VAL A 26 -14.70 4.05 3.38
N ARG A 27 -13.93 3.00 3.11
CA ARG A 27 -13.77 2.36 1.79
C ARG A 27 -14.01 0.84 1.91
N PRO A 28 -14.25 0.11 0.81
CA PRO A 28 -14.25 -1.35 0.85
C PRO A 28 -12.83 -1.89 1.07
N TYR A 29 -12.75 -3.09 1.65
CA TYR A 29 -11.49 -3.81 1.86
C TYR A 29 -10.82 -4.12 0.52
N ARG A 30 -9.54 -3.76 0.37
CA ARG A 30 -8.73 -4.07 -0.81
C ARG A 30 -7.33 -4.47 -0.39
N ASP A 31 -6.94 -5.68 -0.73
CA ASP A 31 -5.64 -6.26 -0.37
C ASP A 31 -4.66 -6.32 -1.54
N SER A 32 -5.06 -5.86 -2.72
CA SER A 32 -4.29 -6.07 -3.93
C SER A 32 -4.47 -4.96 -4.95
N TYR A 33 -3.36 -4.53 -5.54
CA TYR A 33 -3.27 -3.44 -6.50
C TYR A 33 -2.23 -3.74 -7.57
N THR A 34 -2.40 -3.13 -8.73
CA THR A 34 -1.51 -3.30 -9.88
C THR A 34 -0.73 -2.01 -10.10
N HIS A 35 0.58 -2.13 -10.35
CA HIS A 35 1.38 -1.00 -10.77
C HIS A 35 1.12 -0.70 -12.24
N ASN A 36 0.71 0.52 -12.57
CA ASN A 36 0.38 0.87 -13.96
C ASN A 36 1.58 0.78 -14.90
N THR A 37 2.81 0.95 -14.39
CA THR A 37 4.03 0.95 -15.21
C THR A 37 4.52 -0.46 -15.52
N CYS A 38 4.68 -1.33 -14.51
CA CYS A 38 5.19 -2.68 -14.72
C CYS A 38 4.11 -3.76 -14.90
N GLY A 39 2.84 -3.45 -14.60
CA GLY A 39 1.71 -4.38 -14.74
C GLY A 39 1.64 -5.48 -13.68
N VAL A 40 2.55 -5.50 -12.69
CA VAL A 40 2.58 -6.54 -11.65
C VAL A 40 1.53 -6.27 -10.58
N LEU A 41 0.75 -7.29 -10.26
CA LEU A 41 -0.17 -7.31 -9.11
C LEU A 41 0.62 -7.52 -7.82
N THR A 42 0.52 -6.58 -6.90
CA THR A 42 1.09 -6.68 -5.55
C THR A 42 -0.03 -6.95 -4.55
N ARG A 43 0.16 -7.93 -3.68
CA ARG A 43 -0.75 -8.25 -2.58
C ARG A 43 -0.16 -7.73 -1.26
N MET A 44 -0.90 -6.88 -0.56
CA MET A 44 -0.50 -6.31 0.73
C MET A 44 -1.01 -7.14 1.91
N PRO A 45 -0.37 -7.06 3.08
CA PRO A 45 -0.86 -7.68 4.30
C PRO A 45 -2.16 -7.02 4.81
N ALA A 46 -2.97 -7.79 5.52
CA ALA A 46 -4.30 -7.38 5.99
C ALA A 46 -4.31 -6.05 6.76
N GLY A 47 -3.36 -5.84 7.68
CA GLY A 47 -3.30 -4.59 8.45
C GLY A 47 -3.09 -3.34 7.58
N CYS A 48 -2.33 -3.44 6.49
CA CYS A 48 -2.19 -2.35 5.51
C CYS A 48 -3.49 -2.13 4.73
N ALA A 49 -4.17 -3.22 4.35
CA ALA A 49 -5.45 -3.16 3.65
C ALA A 49 -6.54 -2.50 4.51
N GLU A 50 -6.63 -2.88 5.79
CA GLU A 50 -7.53 -2.27 6.76
C GLU A 50 -7.20 -0.79 7.00
N THR A 51 -5.91 -0.43 6.97
CA THR A 51 -5.47 0.96 7.05
C THR A 51 -6.01 1.79 5.89
N TYR A 52 -5.92 1.29 4.65
CA TYR A 52 -6.53 1.96 3.50
C TYR A 52 -8.06 2.02 3.58
N GLN A 53 -8.66 1.00 4.20
CA GLN A 53 -10.09 0.93 4.42
C GLN A 53 -10.60 2.06 5.33
N LYS A 54 -9.81 2.43 6.34
CA LYS A 54 -10.14 3.46 7.36
C LYS A 54 -9.59 4.85 6.99
N ASN A 55 -8.39 4.91 6.42
CA ASN A 55 -7.74 6.13 6.00
C ASN A 55 -7.04 5.94 4.65
N PRO A 56 -7.70 6.24 3.51
CA PRO A 56 -7.13 6.02 2.19
C PRO A 56 -5.87 6.86 1.92
N LYS A 57 -5.70 8.00 2.62
CA LYS A 57 -4.56 8.92 2.45
C LYS A 57 -3.41 8.65 3.42
N PHE A 58 -3.48 7.58 4.21
CA PHE A 58 -2.47 7.28 5.23
C PHE A 58 -1.07 7.08 4.65
N TYR A 59 -0.98 6.41 3.50
CA TYR A 59 0.27 6.17 2.80
C TYR A 59 0.42 7.07 1.57
N GLY A 60 1.56 7.75 1.43
CA GLY A 60 1.92 8.49 0.22
C GLY A 60 2.56 7.62 -0.87
N SER A 61 3.14 6.49 -0.50
CA SER A 61 3.81 5.55 -1.40
C SER A 61 3.54 4.11 -0.99
N THR A 62 3.54 3.19 -1.95
CA THR A 62 3.35 1.76 -1.71
C THR A 62 4.35 0.93 -2.51
N PHE A 63 4.56 -0.32 -2.09
CA PHE A 63 5.59 -1.21 -2.63
C PHE A 63 5.13 -1.91 -3.91
N CYS A 64 6.04 -2.14 -4.85
CA CYS A 64 5.79 -2.97 -6.02
C CYS A 64 6.64 -4.24 -5.95
N CYS A 65 6.00 -5.41 -5.86
CA CYS A 65 6.70 -6.70 -5.89
C CYS A 65 7.42 -7.00 -7.21
N GLY A 66 7.00 -6.39 -8.32
CA GLY A 66 7.66 -6.56 -9.62
C GLY A 66 8.94 -5.74 -9.74
N CYS A 67 8.92 -4.49 -9.24
CA CYS A 67 10.06 -3.58 -9.32
C CYS A 67 10.99 -3.64 -8.10
N GLY A 68 10.54 -4.24 -6.98
CA GLY A 68 11.32 -4.30 -5.74
C GLY A 68 11.52 -2.94 -5.07
N THR A 69 10.60 -2.00 -5.24
CA THR A 69 10.74 -0.64 -4.67
C THR A 69 9.39 0.04 -4.43
N TYR A 70 9.44 1.19 -3.74
CA TYR A 70 8.26 2.00 -3.40
C TYR A 70 8.04 3.09 -4.44
N PHE A 71 6.79 3.28 -4.84
CA PHE A 71 6.36 4.35 -5.74
C PHE A 71 5.17 5.11 -5.16
N PRO A 72 4.88 6.34 -5.63
CA PRO A 72 3.67 7.08 -5.25
C PRO A 72 2.40 6.26 -5.48
N VAL A 73 1.46 6.30 -4.52
CA VAL A 73 0.20 5.52 -4.59
C VAL A 73 -0.62 5.84 -5.85
N ALA A 74 -0.52 7.07 -6.37
CA ALA A 74 -1.15 7.49 -7.61
C ALA A 74 -0.71 6.68 -8.86
N GLN A 75 0.42 5.95 -8.79
CA GLN A 75 0.87 5.07 -9.87
C GLN A 75 0.23 3.68 -9.83
N PHE A 76 -0.63 3.39 -8.86
CA PHE A 76 -1.24 2.07 -8.68
C PHE A 76 -2.75 2.13 -8.81
N LYS A 77 -3.33 1.01 -9.25
CA LYS A 77 -4.78 0.83 -9.33
C LYS A 77 -5.22 -0.38 -8.52
N TRP A 78 -6.31 -0.22 -7.81
CA TRP A 78 -7.08 -1.31 -7.24
C TRP A 78 -7.66 -2.20 -8.34
N LYS A 79 -8.07 -3.43 -7.98
CA LYS A 79 -8.75 -4.37 -8.90
C LYS A 79 -10.00 -3.77 -9.57
N ASP A 80 -10.68 -2.85 -8.90
CA ASP A 80 -11.85 -2.14 -9.43
C ASP A 80 -11.49 -0.97 -10.37
N GLY A 81 -10.20 -0.76 -10.68
CA GLY A 81 -9.71 0.29 -11.57
C GLY A 81 -9.46 1.67 -10.92
N ILE A 82 -9.88 1.84 -9.67
CA ILE A 82 -9.71 3.06 -8.86
C ILE A 82 -8.24 3.23 -8.47
N THR A 83 -7.75 4.46 -8.47
CA THR A 83 -6.38 4.80 -8.07
C THR A 83 -6.17 4.54 -6.56
N VAL A 84 -5.01 4.00 -6.18
CA VAL A 84 -4.67 3.81 -4.76
C VAL A 84 -4.47 5.19 -4.11
N GLY A 85 -5.15 5.43 -2.98
CA GLY A 85 -5.05 6.68 -2.22
C GLY A 85 -6.08 7.77 -2.57
N GLU A 86 -7.03 7.49 -3.47
CA GLU A 86 -8.16 8.36 -3.87
C GLU A 86 -9.40 8.18 -2.96
#